data_AF-A0A4D4N2A0-F1
#
_entry.id   AF-A0A4D4N2A0-F1
#
_cell.length_a   1.000
_cell.length_b   1.000
_cell.length_c   1.000
_cell.angle_alpha   90.00
_cell.angle_beta   90.00
_cell.angle_gamma   90.00
#
_symmetry.space_group_name_H-M   'P 1'
#
loop_
_entity.id
_entity.type
_entity.pdbx_description
1 polymer ?
#
loop_
_entity_poly.entity_id
_entity_poly.type
_entity_poly.pdbx_seq_one_letter_code
_entity_poly.pdbx_strand_id
1 'polypeptide(L)' 'MADLAQRLEVVPRAVTTLVDGLEASGKVRRVPDPTNRRVIRIEVTDEGRKALHELRGARRSAAEEILAP' A
#
# COMPACT_ATOMS: atom_id res chain seq x y z
N MET A 1 -9.76 -6.46 3.67
CA MET A 1 -8.57 -7.30 3.92
C MET A 1 -8.52 -8.50 2.99
N ALA A 2 -9.57 -9.32 2.92
CA ALA A 2 -9.64 -10.45 1.98
C ALA A 2 -9.36 -10.05 0.52
N ASP A 3 -10.01 -8.98 0.04
CA ASP A 3 -9.79 -8.47 -1.33
C ASP A 3 -8.34 -8.03 -1.57
N LEU A 4 -7.70 -7.44 -0.56
CA LEU A 4 -6.30 -7.01 -0.68
C LEU A 4 -5.35 -8.21 -0.68
N ALA A 5 -5.64 -9.24 0.10
CA ALA A 5 -4.90 -10.50 0.11
C ALA A 5 -4.98 -11.21 -1.25
N GLN A 6 -6.18 -11.26 -1.83
CA GLN A 6 -6.41 -11.83 -3.15
C GLN A 6 -5.64 -11.07 -4.23
N ARG A 7 -5.70 -9.73 -4.23
CA ARG A 7 -5.01 -8.89 -5.24
C ARG A 7 -3.50 -8.89 -5.13
N LEU A 8 -2.97 -9.11 -3.93
CA LEU A 8 -1.54 -9.16 -3.67
C LEU A 8 -0.98 -10.59 -3.70
N GLU A 9 -1.83 -11.59 -3.93
CA GLU A 9 -1.47 -13.02 -3.92
C GLU A 9 -0.74 -13.46 -2.63
N VAL A 10 -1.13 -12.88 -1.50
CA VAL A 10 -0.57 -13.19 -0.18
C VAL A 10 -1.63 -13.70 0.78
N VAL A 11 -1.20 -14.40 1.82
CA VAL A 11 -2.11 -14.85 2.88
C VAL A 11 -2.70 -13.64 3.65
N PRO A 12 -4.00 -13.66 4.03
CA PRO A 12 -4.65 -12.53 4.69
C PRO A 12 -3.92 -12.00 5.94
N ARG A 13 -3.28 -12.90 6.71
CA ARG A 13 -2.48 -12.52 7.88
C ARG A 13 -1.33 -11.58 7.53
N ALA A 14 -0.64 -11.82 6.41
CA ALA A 14 0.47 -10.97 5.97
C ALA A 14 -0.01 -9.56 5.60
N VAL A 15 -1.20 -9.46 5.00
CA VAL A 15 -1.80 -8.17 4.65
C VAL A 15 -2.06 -7.33 5.90
N THR A 16 -2.54 -7.93 6.99
CA THR A 16 -2.78 -7.20 8.24
C THR A 16 -1.51 -6.53 8.74
N THR A 17 -0.42 -7.29 8.84
CA THR A 17 0.87 -6.75 9.27
C THR A 17 1.40 -5.65 8.34
N LEU A 18 1.24 -5.81 7.02
CA LEU A 18 1.63 -4.78 6.05
C LEU A 18 0.81 -3.50 6.23
N VAL A 19 -0.52 -3.62 6.38
CA VAL A 19 -1.40 -2.47 6.58
C VAL A 19 -1.13 -1.80 7.92
N ASP A 20 -0.86 -2.56 8.99
CA ASP A 20 -0.50 -2.01 10.30
C ASP A 20 0.76 -1.14 10.22
N GLY A 21 1.81 -1.62 9.55
CA GLY A 21 3.04 -0.84 9.35
C GLY A 21 2.83 0.42 8.50
N LEU A 22 2.00 0.33 7.45
CA LEU A 22 1.65 1.48 6.62
C LEU A 22 0.77 2.49 7.37
N GLU A 23 -0.12 2.04 8.24
CA GLU A 23 -0.96 2.94 9.05
C GLU A 23 -0.14 3.61 10.14
N ALA A 24 0.75 2.87 10.82
CA ALA A 24 1.67 3.41 11.82
C ALA A 24 2.63 4.47 11.24
N SER A 25 2.97 4.38 9.96
CA SER A 25 3.77 5.36 9.23
C SER A 25 2.96 6.48 8.56
N GLY A 26 1.63 6.51 8.79
CA GLY A 26 0.72 7.53 8.25
C GLY A 26 0.52 7.45 6.73
N LYS A 27 0.86 6.33 6.09
CA LYS A 27 0.78 6.15 4.63
C LYS A 27 -0.57 5.61 4.16
N VAL A 28 -1.31 4.96 5.05
CA VAL A 28 -2.70 4.54 4.82
C VAL A 28 -3.55 4.82 6.04
N ARG A 29 -4.86 4.76 5.88
CA ARG A 29 -5.84 4.82 6.97
C ARG A 29 -6.96 3.82 6.77
N ARG A 30 -7.49 3.29 7.87
CA ARG A 30 -8.71 2.48 7.91
C ARG A 30 -9.93 3.38 8.05
N VAL A 31 -10.87 3.25 7.13
CA VAL A 31 -12.16 3.96 7.19
C VAL A 31 -13.32 2.98 7.06
N PRO A 32 -14.41 3.13 7.83
CA PRO A 32 -15.62 2.35 7.61
C PRO A 32 -16.17 2.61 6.21
N ASP A 33 -16.66 1.56 5.55
CA ASP A 33 -17.34 1.74 4.28
C ASP A 33 -18.66 2.54 4.48
N PRO A 34 -18.93 3.57 3.67
CA PRO A 34 -20.11 4.42 3.82
C PRO A 34 -21.43 3.69 3.57
N THR A 35 -21.41 2.59 2.81
CA THR A 35 -22.58 1.77 2.48
C THR A 35 -22.74 0.56 3.41
N ASN A 36 -21.64 0.06 3.99
CA ASN A 36 -21.66 -1.05 4.93
C ASN A 36 -20.60 -0.91 6.02
N ARG A 37 -21.00 -0.43 7.21
CA ARG A 37 -20.10 -0.21 8.35
C ARG A 37 -19.39 -1.46 8.87
N ARG A 38 -19.81 -2.67 8.47
CA ARG A 38 -19.10 -3.93 8.79
C ARG A 38 -17.86 -4.14 7.92
N VAL A 39 -17.69 -3.36 6.86
CA VAL A 39 -16.55 -3.40 5.96
C VAL A 39 -15.61 -2.26 6.31
N ILE A 40 -14.31 -2.58 6.44
CA ILE A 40 -13.25 -1.59 6.59
C ILE A 40 -12.53 -1.45 5.25
N ARG A 41 -12.49 -0.23 4.73
CA ARG A 41 -11.72 0.14 3.55
C ARG A 41 -10.34 0.64 3.98
N ILE A 42 -9.34 0.33 3.18
CA ILE A 42 -8.00 0.91 3.32
C ILE A 42 -7.86 2.01 2.28
N GLU A 43 -7.60 3.23 2.74
CA GLU A 43 -7.35 4.38 1.88
C GLU A 43 -5.89 4.80 1.98
N VAL A 44 -5.29 5.12 0.84
CA VAL A 44 -3.93 5.69 0.79
C VAL A 44 -4.01 7.18 1.07
N THR A 45 -3.21 7.64 2.03
CA THR A 45 -3.09 9.07 2.39
C THR A 45 -2.27 9.81 1.34
N ASP A 46 -2.22 11.14 1.44
CA ASP A 46 -1.39 11.94 0.56
C ASP A 46 0.11 11.68 0.79
N GLU A 47 0.52 11.48 2.04
CA GLU A 47 1.86 11.05 2.42
C GLU A 47 2.19 9.65 1.85
N GLY A 48 1.19 8.77 1.78
CA GLY A 48 1.27 7.46 1.12
C GLY A 48 1.51 7.59 -0.37
N ARG A 49 0.75 8.45 -1.05
CA ARG A 49 0.90 8.71 -2.49
C ARG A 49 2.26 9.31 -2.82
N LYS A 50 2.74 10.25 -2.00
CA LYS A 50 4.07 10.87 -2.15
C LYS A 50 5.18 9.83 -2.03
N ALA A 51 5.16 9.00 -0.98
CA ALA A 51 6.15 7.96 -0.77
C ALA A 51 6.16 6.93 -1.93
N LEU A 52 4.99 6.57 -2.46
CA LEU A 52 4.90 5.68 -3.62
C LEU A 52 5.50 6.31 -4.88
N HIS A 53 5.32 7.62 -5.08
CA HIS A 53 5.91 8.34 -6.21
C HIS A 53 7.44 8.37 -6.12
N GLU A 54 7.98 8.70 -4.95
CA GLU A 54 9.43 8.71 -4.68
C GLU A 54 10.04 7.32 -4.91
N LEU A 55 9.42 6.26 -4.38
CA LEU A 55 9.87 4.89 -4.56
C LEU A 55 9.90 4.48 -6.04
N ARG A 56 8.87 4.87 -6.81
CA ARG A 56 8.80 4.58 -8.25
C ARG A 56 9.89 5.31 -9.03
N GLY A 57 10.20 6.54 -8.64
CA GLY A 57 11.32 7.31 -9.19
C GLY A 57 12.65 6.61 -8.93
N ALA A 58 12.94 6.30 -7.67
CA ALA A 58 14.18 5.61 -7.28
C ALA A 58 14.32 4.25 -8.00
N ARG A 59 13.24 3.47 -8.10
CA ARG A 59 13.25 2.18 -8.81
C ARG A 59 13.55 2.33 -10.30
N ARG A 60 13.06 3.40 -10.93
CA ARG A 60 13.35 3.71 -12.33
C ARG A 60 14.81 4.06 -12.51
N SER A 61 15.33 5.00 -11.72
CA SER A 61 16.72 5.43 -11.80
C SER A 61 17.70 4.27 -11.59
N ALA A 62 17.45 3.42 -10.59
CA ALA A 62 18.29 2.24 -10.35
C ALA A 62 18.22 1.23 -11.52
N ALA A 63 17.05 1.04 -12.12
CA ALA A 63 16.92 0.16 -13.28
C ALA A 63 17.65 0.73 -14.51
N GLU A 64 17.60 2.04 -14.73
CA GLU A 64 18.32 2.72 -15.82
C GLU A 64 19.83 2.60 -15.65
N GLU A 65 20.36 2.73 -14.43
CA GLU A 65 21.78 2.57 -14.14
C GLU A 65 22.25 1.13 -14.41
N ILE A 66 21.51 0.12 -13.94
CA ILE A 66 21.88 -1.30 -14.09
C ILE A 66 21.79 -1.76 -15.55
N LEU A 67 20.85 -1.22 -16.32
CA LEU A 67 20.55 -1.64 -17.70
C LEU A 67 21.22 -0.74 -18.75
N ALA A 68 22.05 0.23 -18.34
CA ALA A 68 22.80 1.06 -19.28
C ALA A 68 23.84 0.21 -20.05
N PRO A 69 24.03 0.46 -21.36
CA PRO A 69 24.97 -0.27 -22.21
C PRO A 69 26.45 0.02 -21.90
#